data_AF-A0A9E6JYJ4-F1
#
_entry.id   AF-A0A9E6JYJ4-F1
#
_cell.length_a   1.000
_cell.length_b   1.000
_cell.length_c   1.000
_cell.angle_alpha   90.00
_cell.angle_beta   90.00
_cell.angle_gamma   90.00
#
_symmetry.space_group_name_H-M   'P 1'
#
loop_
_entity.id
_entity.type
_entity.pdbx_description
1 polymer ?
#
loop_
_entity_poly.entity_id
_entity_poly.type
_entity_poly.pdbx_seq_one_letter_code
_entity_poly.pdbx_strand_id
1 'polypeptide(L)'
;MSPENTIPTPATPDVCTYAVLIDGAEIPGKFQLVSLSVSHELNRIPFAELHLLDGQASTGTFEASDDELFAPGKSIEIQLGYRATNDKVFSGLVVKQGIRIRKNGSFLAVECRGNAVRMTRGVKSRYFADMKDSDVMEEIIGAYGLQCDIKATAPDATTVVQYESTDWDFLLCRAEANGMVVAVADDSVKVAPPDTSASPAVTVRFGATVLELDAEMDARVQESGVKATSWNPADQALVESEASEPSTTGNGNISTDDLAGVLGGE
;
A
#
# COMPACT_ATOMS: atom_id res chain seq x y z
N MET A 1 4.81 8.35 -34.86
CA MET A 1 4.34 7.15 -34.13
C MET A 1 3.10 7.55 -33.37
N SER A 2 2.03 6.77 -33.40
CA SER A 2 0.82 7.10 -32.64
C SER A 2 1.16 7.12 -31.14
N PRO A 3 0.64 8.08 -30.36
CA PRO A 3 0.93 8.21 -28.93
C PRO A 3 0.58 6.96 -28.10
N GLU A 4 -0.23 6.05 -28.66
CA GLU A 4 -0.63 4.77 -28.05
C GLU A 4 0.44 3.67 -28.06
N ASN A 5 1.55 3.84 -28.80
CA ASN A 5 2.60 2.82 -28.93
C ASN A 5 3.84 3.10 -28.07
N THR A 6 3.81 4.14 -27.23
CA THR A 6 4.95 4.54 -26.39
C THR A 6 4.47 4.97 -25.02
N ILE A 7 5.15 4.51 -23.96
CA ILE A 7 4.87 4.96 -22.60
C ILE A 7 5.46 6.36 -22.40
N PRO A 8 4.67 7.35 -21.93
CA PRO A 8 5.21 8.66 -21.60
C PRO A 8 6.22 8.52 -20.45
N THR A 9 7.43 9.01 -20.69
CA THR A 9 8.53 8.98 -19.71
C THR A 9 9.05 10.40 -19.51
N PRO A 10 9.46 10.77 -18.28
CA PRO A 10 9.94 12.12 -17.98
C PRO A 10 11.25 12.46 -18.69
N ALA A 11 12.03 11.45 -19.08
CA ALA A 11 13.23 11.56 -19.91
C ALA A 11 13.34 10.32 -20.82
N THR A 12 14.27 10.36 -21.79
CA THR A 12 14.54 9.20 -22.64
C THR A 12 14.90 7.97 -21.78
N PRO A 13 14.17 6.84 -21.91
CA PRO A 13 14.36 5.68 -21.06
C PRO A 13 15.55 4.83 -21.54
N ASP A 14 16.77 5.27 -21.26
CA ASP A 14 17.99 4.53 -21.57
C ASP A 14 18.75 4.07 -20.32
N VAL A 15 19.31 5.00 -19.55
CA VAL A 15 20.10 4.73 -18.35
C VAL A 15 19.21 4.92 -17.13
N CYS A 16 18.80 3.81 -16.53
CA CYS A 16 18.14 3.81 -15.23
C CYS A 16 19.09 4.37 -14.17
N THR A 17 18.62 5.35 -13.41
CA THR A 17 19.36 5.94 -12.29
C THR A 17 18.54 5.84 -11.02
N TYR A 18 19.24 5.81 -9.89
CA TYR A 18 18.64 5.78 -8.56
C TYR A 18 19.44 6.68 -7.63
N ALA A 19 18.81 7.10 -6.54
CA ALA A 19 19.48 7.65 -5.37
C ALA A 19 18.82 7.03 -4.13
N VAL A 20 19.65 6.60 -3.18
CA VAL A 20 19.19 6.13 -1.87
C VAL A 20 19.78 7.07 -0.84
N LEU A 21 18.90 7.74 -0.10
CA LEU A 21 19.29 8.67 0.95
C LEU A 21 18.91 8.08 2.29
N ILE A 22 19.86 8.10 3.22
CA ILE A 22 19.66 7.68 4.60
C ILE A 22 19.94 8.87 5.51
N ASP A 23 18.98 9.21 6.38
CA ASP A 23 19.01 10.44 7.18
C ASP A 23 19.30 11.70 6.34
N GLY A 24 18.79 11.71 5.10
CA GLY A 24 18.94 12.80 4.14
C GLY A 24 20.29 12.85 3.40
N ALA A 25 21.21 11.92 3.65
CA ALA A 25 22.49 11.82 2.95
C ALA A 25 22.51 10.64 1.99
N GLU A 26 22.99 10.85 0.76
CA GLU A 26 23.13 9.79 -0.22
C GLU A 26 24.14 8.71 0.25
N ILE A 27 23.81 7.44 0.03
CA ILE A 27 24.69 6.34 0.42
C ILE A 27 26.05 6.44 -0.29
N PRO A 28 27.17 6.20 0.41
CA PRO A 28 28.48 6.21 -0.23
C PRO A 28 28.59 5.17 -1.36
N GLY A 29 29.16 5.57 -2.51
CA GLY A 29 29.34 4.68 -3.67
C GLY A 29 30.24 3.46 -3.45
N LYS A 30 30.88 3.32 -2.28
CA LYS A 30 31.55 2.07 -1.85
C LYS A 30 30.55 0.93 -1.61
N PHE A 31 29.31 1.25 -1.24
CA PHE A 31 28.25 0.28 -1.04
C PHE A 31 27.55 -0.01 -2.37
N GLN A 32 27.75 -1.23 -2.88
CA GLN A 32 27.22 -1.62 -4.18
C GLN A 32 25.80 -2.15 -4.04
N LEU A 33 24.82 -1.38 -4.50
CA LEU A 33 23.42 -1.80 -4.57
C LEU A 33 23.24 -2.77 -5.74
N VAL A 34 22.80 -3.99 -5.44
CA VAL A 34 22.59 -5.07 -6.43
C VAL A 34 21.12 -5.14 -6.84
N SER A 35 20.21 -4.94 -5.89
CA SER A 35 18.77 -4.97 -6.12
C SER A 35 18.08 -3.96 -5.24
N LEU A 36 17.01 -3.37 -5.78
CA LEU A 36 16.13 -2.45 -5.10
C LEU A 36 14.70 -2.71 -5.57
N SER A 37 13.80 -2.95 -4.63
CA SER A 37 12.38 -3.11 -4.89
C SER A 37 11.57 -2.21 -3.97
N VAL A 38 10.47 -1.66 -4.50
CA VAL A 38 9.49 -0.87 -3.77
C VAL A 38 8.11 -1.43 -4.14
N SER A 39 7.28 -1.73 -3.13
CA SER A 39 5.90 -2.16 -3.30
C SER A 39 4.94 -1.15 -2.66
N HIS A 40 3.91 -0.79 -3.41
CA HIS A 40 2.78 0.02 -2.96
C HIS A 40 1.50 -0.77 -3.24
N GLU A 41 0.68 -0.95 -2.22
CA GLU A 41 -0.54 -1.75 -2.28
C GLU A 41 -1.63 -1.06 -1.45
N LEU A 42 -2.88 -1.17 -1.88
CA LEU A 42 -4.02 -0.70 -1.08
C LEU A 42 -4.16 -1.57 0.18
N ASN A 43 -4.58 -0.96 1.28
CA ASN A 43 -4.76 -1.61 2.59
C ASN A 43 -3.48 -2.28 3.13
N ARG A 44 -2.31 -1.79 2.69
CA ARG A 44 -0.98 -2.24 3.12
C ARG A 44 -0.06 -1.04 3.32
N ILE A 45 0.91 -1.22 4.20
CA ILE A 45 1.97 -0.23 4.40
C ILE A 45 3.05 -0.45 3.34
N PRO A 46 3.48 0.59 2.61
CA PRO A 46 4.54 0.52 1.62
C PRO A 46 5.79 -0.15 2.17
N PHE A 47 6.41 -0.92 1.30
CA PHE A 47 7.57 -1.75 1.62
C PHE A 47 8.66 -1.53 0.60
N ALA A 48 9.91 -1.49 1.07
CA ALA A 48 11.07 -1.52 0.17
C ALA A 48 12.13 -2.49 0.69
N GLU A 49 12.81 -3.17 -0.23
CA GLU A 49 13.94 -4.05 0.09
C GLU A 49 15.16 -3.63 -0.73
N LEU A 50 16.30 -3.46 -0.07
CA LEU A 50 17.59 -3.18 -0.68
C LEU A 50 18.51 -4.36 -0.46
N HIS A 51 19.22 -4.79 -1.50
CA HIS A 51 20.27 -5.81 -1.40
C HIS A 51 21.59 -5.19 -1.80
N LEU A 52 22.50 -5.05 -0.85
CA LEU A 52 23.85 -4.54 -1.09
C LEU A 52 24.83 -5.71 -1.11
N LEU A 53 25.83 -5.66 -1.99
CA LEU A 53 26.94 -6.59 -1.93
C LEU A 53 27.72 -6.32 -0.64
N ASP A 54 27.84 -7.35 0.22
CA ASP A 54 28.52 -7.20 1.50
C ASP A 54 29.04 -8.55 2.00
N GLY A 55 30.12 -8.52 2.76
CA GLY A 55 30.78 -9.71 3.29
C GLY A 55 32.04 -10.06 2.51
N GLN A 56 33.16 -10.18 3.22
CA GLN A 56 34.43 -10.60 2.67
C GLN A 56 34.91 -11.90 3.33
N ALA A 57 34.91 -13.00 2.58
CA ALA A 57 35.17 -14.34 3.12
C ALA A 57 36.58 -14.50 3.74
N SER A 58 37.56 -13.75 3.26
CA SER A 58 38.94 -13.80 3.77
C SER A 58 39.09 -13.17 5.15
N THR A 59 38.29 -12.16 5.47
CA THR A 59 38.32 -11.42 6.75
C THR A 59 37.18 -11.82 7.68
N GLY A 60 36.10 -12.39 7.14
CA GLY A 60 34.89 -12.73 7.90
C GLY A 60 34.07 -11.52 8.33
N THR A 61 34.26 -10.36 7.70
CA THR A 61 33.64 -9.08 8.07
C THR A 61 32.55 -8.65 7.08
N PHE A 62 31.60 -7.85 7.56
CA PHE A 62 30.46 -7.33 6.80
C PHE A 62 30.43 -5.81 6.96
N GLU A 63 31.15 -5.10 6.10
CA GLU A 63 31.37 -3.66 6.25
C GLU A 63 30.05 -2.88 6.19
N ALA A 64 29.13 -3.23 5.28
CA ALA A 64 27.86 -2.53 5.19
C ALA A 64 26.95 -2.84 6.39
N SER A 65 26.94 -4.09 6.85
CA SER A 65 26.14 -4.49 8.01
C SER A 65 26.63 -3.88 9.34
N ASP A 66 27.94 -3.67 9.45
CA ASP A 66 28.58 -3.07 10.63
C ASP A 66 28.52 -1.54 10.62
N ASP A 67 28.12 -0.93 9.50
CA ASP A 67 27.97 0.52 9.35
C ASP A 67 26.65 1.01 9.98
N GLU A 68 26.70 2.14 10.71
CA GLU A 68 25.52 2.74 11.34
C GLU A 68 24.48 3.25 10.32
N LEU A 69 24.88 3.43 9.06
CA LEU A 69 24.03 3.90 7.98
C LEU A 69 22.81 2.98 7.79
N PHE A 70 22.98 1.66 7.82
CA PHE A 70 21.89 0.70 7.58
C PHE A 70 21.25 0.16 8.88
N ALA A 71 21.55 0.79 10.02
CA ALA A 71 20.97 0.39 11.30
C ALA A 71 19.44 0.60 11.31
N PRO A 72 18.66 -0.32 11.94
CA PRO A 72 17.23 -0.10 12.16
C PRO A 72 16.93 1.20 12.90
N GLY A 73 15.89 1.90 12.45
CA GLY A 73 15.47 3.20 12.98
C GLY A 73 15.92 4.40 12.14
N LYS A 74 16.84 4.19 11.19
CA LYS A 74 17.28 5.21 10.24
C LYS A 74 16.17 5.57 9.25
N SER A 75 16.07 6.85 8.94
CA SER A 75 15.13 7.32 7.90
C SER A 75 15.73 7.01 6.52
N ILE A 76 14.87 6.64 5.57
CA ILE A 76 15.30 6.30 4.21
C ILE A 76 14.38 6.96 3.19
N GLU A 77 14.98 7.46 2.12
CA GLU A 77 14.32 7.95 0.93
C GLU A 77 14.91 7.26 -0.30
N ILE A 78 14.05 6.82 -1.20
CA ILE A 78 14.43 6.12 -2.42
C ILE A 78 13.88 6.92 -3.60
N GLN A 79 14.79 7.26 -4.51
CA GLN A 79 14.48 7.98 -5.72
C GLN A 79 14.88 7.14 -6.93
N LEU A 80 14.03 7.11 -7.95
CA LEU A 80 14.22 6.36 -9.18
C LEU A 80 13.98 7.27 -10.39
N GLY A 81 14.68 7.01 -11.49
CA GLY A 81 14.41 7.70 -12.73
C GLY A 81 15.39 7.36 -13.84
N TYR A 82 15.59 8.31 -14.75
CA TYR A 82 16.45 8.16 -15.91
C TYR A 82 17.42 9.33 -16.05
N ARG A 83 18.65 9.06 -16.45
CA ARG A 83 19.69 10.09 -16.72
C ARG A 83 19.87 11.08 -15.56
N ALA A 84 19.90 10.58 -14.34
CA ALA A 84 20.03 11.35 -13.09
C ALA A 84 18.90 12.35 -12.83
N THR A 85 17.78 12.25 -13.56
CA THR A 85 16.52 12.89 -13.20
C THR A 85 15.72 11.85 -12.43
N ASN A 86 15.82 11.88 -11.10
CA ASN A 86 15.19 10.93 -10.21
C ASN A 86 14.02 11.58 -9.47
N ASP A 87 12.90 10.87 -9.43
CA ASP A 87 11.73 11.23 -8.64
C ASP A 87 11.68 10.38 -7.37
N LYS A 88 11.20 10.95 -6.27
CA LYS A 88 11.00 10.21 -5.03
C LYS A 88 9.87 9.20 -5.20
N VAL A 89 10.14 7.92 -4.91
CA VAL A 89 9.16 6.83 -5.03
C VAL A 89 8.82 6.18 -3.71
N PHE A 90 9.62 6.41 -2.66
CA PHE A 90 9.39 5.85 -1.33
C PHE A 90 10.12 6.68 -0.27
N SER A 91 9.45 6.85 0.87
CA SER A 91 10.03 7.36 2.12
C SER A 91 9.57 6.51 3.30
N GLY A 92 10.45 6.27 4.26
CA GLY A 92 10.13 5.48 5.44
C GLY A 92 11.30 5.26 6.38
N LEU A 93 11.29 4.09 7.03
CA LEU A 93 12.25 3.70 8.06
C LEU A 93 12.87 2.35 7.72
N VAL A 94 14.17 2.22 8.00
CA VAL A 94 14.83 0.92 8.08
C VAL A 94 14.30 0.18 9.31
N VAL A 95 13.69 -0.99 9.12
CA VAL A 95 13.12 -1.76 10.24
C VAL A 95 13.92 -3.02 10.56
N LYS A 96 14.71 -3.50 9.61
CA LYS A 96 15.47 -4.75 9.75
C LYS A 96 16.61 -4.78 8.75
N GLN A 97 17.71 -5.37 9.18
CA GLN A 97 18.78 -5.80 8.30
C GLN A 97 19.08 -7.30 8.49
N GLY A 98 19.60 -7.95 7.46
CA GLY A 98 19.95 -9.36 7.52
C GLY A 98 21.02 -9.75 6.50
N ILE A 99 22.00 -10.51 6.96
CA ILE A 99 23.07 -11.06 6.12
C ILE A 99 22.56 -12.29 5.35
N ARG A 100 22.75 -12.31 4.03
CA ARG A 100 22.39 -13.42 3.15
C ARG A 100 23.64 -13.92 2.41
N ILE A 101 24.17 -15.07 2.83
CA ILE A 101 25.24 -15.76 2.11
C ILE A 101 24.63 -16.82 1.18
N ARG A 102 25.03 -16.81 -0.09
CA ARG A 102 24.63 -17.76 -1.14
C ARG A 102 25.86 -18.17 -1.94
N LYS A 103 25.72 -19.18 -2.81
CA LYS A 103 26.83 -19.65 -3.67
C LYS A 103 27.37 -18.57 -4.60
N ASN A 104 26.53 -17.62 -5.01
CA ASN A 104 26.85 -16.57 -5.97
C ASN A 104 27.25 -15.24 -5.31
N GLY A 105 27.32 -15.17 -3.97
CA GLY A 105 27.70 -13.95 -3.28
C GLY A 105 27.18 -13.87 -1.85
N SER A 106 27.63 -12.83 -1.16
CA SER A 106 27.14 -12.44 0.16
C SER A 106 26.53 -11.05 0.05
N PHE A 107 25.40 -10.86 0.74
CA PHE A 107 24.60 -9.64 0.63
C PHE A 107 24.10 -9.17 1.99
N LEU A 108 24.01 -7.86 2.15
CA LEU A 108 23.20 -7.23 3.17
C LEU A 108 21.80 -6.98 2.59
N ALA A 109 20.77 -7.57 3.19
CA ALA A 109 19.37 -7.29 2.88
C ALA A 109 18.81 -6.32 3.91
N VAL A 110 18.37 -5.14 3.47
CA VAL A 110 17.77 -4.08 4.30
C VAL A 110 16.29 -3.99 3.97
N GLU A 111 15.46 -4.20 4.97
CA GLU A 111 14.00 -4.10 4.88
C GLU A 111 13.55 -2.75 5.44
N CYS A 112 12.79 -2.03 4.62
CA CYS A 112 12.27 -0.71 4.92
C CYS A 112 10.74 -0.71 4.85
N ARG A 113 10.10 0.09 5.70
CA ARG A 113 8.64 0.24 5.74
C ARG A 113 8.27 1.72 5.81
N GLY A 114 7.16 2.10 5.19
CA GLY A 114 6.61 3.46 5.32
C GLY A 114 6.35 3.82 6.78
N ASN A 115 6.32 5.13 7.10
CA ASN A 115 6.25 5.61 8.48
C ASN A 115 5.01 5.15 9.26
N ALA A 116 3.92 4.84 8.55
CA ALA A 116 2.71 4.20 9.08
C ALA A 116 2.97 2.83 9.77
N VAL A 117 4.13 2.19 9.58
CA VAL A 117 4.49 0.94 10.29
C VAL A 117 4.42 1.06 11.80
N ARG A 118 4.60 2.26 12.36
CA ARG A 118 4.48 2.51 13.80
C ARG A 118 3.06 2.22 14.33
N MET A 119 2.04 2.30 13.48
CA MET A 119 0.64 2.00 13.82
C MET A 119 0.38 0.50 14.00
N THR A 120 1.26 -0.36 13.48
CA THR A 120 1.19 -1.83 13.65
C THR A 120 1.73 -2.30 15.01
N ARG A 121 2.23 -1.36 15.83
CA ARG A 121 2.88 -1.66 17.11
C ARG A 121 1.99 -1.24 18.27
N GLY A 122 1.93 -2.14 19.25
CA GLY A 122 1.18 -1.93 20.48
C GLY A 122 -0.28 -2.30 20.30
N VAL A 123 -0.75 -3.18 21.16
CA VAL A 123 -2.17 -3.52 21.29
C VAL A 123 -2.82 -2.46 22.16
N LYS A 124 -3.94 -1.90 21.72
CA LYS A 124 -4.62 -0.82 22.40
C LYS A 124 -6.10 -1.15 22.60
N SER A 125 -6.64 -0.60 23.68
CA SER A 125 -8.06 -0.57 23.94
C SER A 125 -8.50 0.86 24.19
N ARG A 126 -9.39 1.38 23.37
CA ARG A 126 -9.88 2.76 23.40
C ARG A 126 -11.38 2.80 23.17
N TYR A 127 -11.99 3.86 23.68
CA TYR A 127 -13.42 4.10 23.60
C TYR A 127 -13.65 5.45 22.92
N PHE A 128 -14.38 5.45 21.81
CA PHE A 128 -14.73 6.63 21.04
C PHE A 128 -16.25 6.78 21.08
N ALA A 129 -16.74 7.89 21.62
CA ALA A 129 -18.17 8.19 21.73
C ALA A 129 -18.51 9.44 20.94
N ASP A 130 -19.67 9.40 20.28
CA ASP A 130 -20.22 10.54 19.52
C ASP A 130 -19.23 11.09 18.47
N MET A 131 -18.52 10.19 17.77
CA MET A 131 -17.54 10.51 16.73
C MET A 131 -17.85 9.75 15.44
N LYS A 132 -17.54 10.35 14.30
CA LYS A 132 -17.54 9.65 13.03
C LYS A 132 -16.30 8.78 12.91
N ASP A 133 -16.40 7.72 12.10
CA ASP A 133 -15.22 6.92 11.77
C ASP A 133 -14.10 7.75 11.15
N SER A 134 -14.43 8.75 10.35
CA SER A 134 -13.45 9.70 9.80
C SER A 134 -12.71 10.45 10.90
N ASP A 135 -13.41 10.99 11.90
CA ASP A 135 -12.79 11.68 13.04
C ASP A 135 -11.91 10.74 13.87
N VAL A 136 -12.37 9.50 14.11
CA VAL A 136 -11.60 8.48 14.84
C VAL A 136 -10.32 8.11 14.08
N MET A 137 -10.41 7.92 12.75
CA MET A 137 -9.24 7.63 11.92
C MET A 137 -8.26 8.81 11.91
N GLU A 138 -8.74 10.06 11.83
CA GLU A 138 -7.89 11.26 11.92
C GLU A 138 -7.15 11.34 13.26
N GLU A 139 -7.84 11.10 14.39
CA GLU A 139 -7.21 11.09 15.71
C GLU A 139 -6.11 10.03 15.80
N ILE A 140 -6.39 8.82 15.31
CA ILE A 140 -5.44 7.70 15.35
C ILE A 140 -4.22 8.00 14.49
N ILE A 141 -4.38 8.44 13.24
CA ILE A 141 -3.27 8.75 12.32
C ILE A 141 -2.46 9.94 12.86
N GLY A 142 -3.15 10.99 13.32
CA GLY A 142 -2.54 12.21 13.86
C GLY A 142 -1.65 11.95 15.08
N ALA A 143 -1.98 10.97 15.90
CA ALA A 143 -1.15 10.56 17.05
C ALA A 143 0.26 10.06 16.65
N TYR A 144 0.48 9.72 15.37
CA TYR A 144 1.78 9.30 14.83
C TYR A 144 2.51 10.41 14.05
N GLY A 145 1.94 11.62 13.98
CA GLY A 145 2.50 12.74 13.22
C GLY A 145 2.39 12.58 11.71
N LEU A 146 1.49 11.72 11.22
CA LEU A 146 1.24 11.49 9.81
C LEU A 146 0.16 12.46 9.29
N GLN A 147 0.25 12.79 8.01
CA GLN A 147 -0.77 13.59 7.31
C GLN A 147 -2.01 12.72 7.02
N CYS A 148 -3.18 13.33 7.15
CA CYS A 148 -4.47 12.67 6.97
C CYS A 148 -5.18 13.26 5.73
N ASP A 149 -5.56 12.40 4.78
CA ASP A 149 -6.50 12.73 3.69
C ASP A 149 -7.68 11.76 3.77
N ILE A 150 -8.66 12.06 4.63
CA ILE A 150 -9.78 11.17 4.91
C ILE A 150 -11.06 11.75 4.34
N LYS A 151 -11.77 10.96 3.53
CA LYS A 151 -13.11 11.31 3.08
C LYS A 151 -14.07 11.17 4.26
N ALA A 152 -14.80 12.25 4.55
CA ALA A 152 -15.80 12.26 5.62
C ALA A 152 -16.81 11.11 5.50
N THR A 153 -17.05 10.44 6.61
CA THR A 153 -18.04 9.35 6.75
C THR A 153 -19.37 9.89 7.26
N ALA A 154 -20.43 9.07 7.22
CA ALA A 154 -21.77 9.40 7.70
C ALA A 154 -22.18 8.44 8.83
N PRO A 155 -23.29 8.73 9.53
CA PRO A 155 -23.37 9.52 10.76
C PRO A 155 -22.56 8.95 11.94
N ASP A 156 -22.52 9.70 13.06
CA ASP A 156 -21.78 9.33 14.26
C ASP A 156 -22.20 7.94 14.76
N ALA A 157 -21.24 7.02 14.88
CA ALA A 157 -21.50 5.81 15.63
C ALA A 157 -21.68 6.21 17.10
N THR A 158 -22.79 5.78 17.70
CA THR A 158 -23.11 6.12 19.11
C THR A 158 -21.96 5.73 20.03
N THR A 159 -21.24 4.66 19.69
CA THR A 159 -20.03 4.23 20.39
C THR A 159 -19.22 3.29 19.50
N VAL A 160 -17.91 3.53 19.37
CA VAL A 160 -16.95 2.59 18.77
C VAL A 160 -15.88 2.24 19.80
N VAL A 161 -15.58 0.96 19.91
CA VAL A 161 -14.54 0.45 20.81
C VAL A 161 -13.43 -0.17 19.98
N GLN A 162 -12.22 0.35 20.14
CA GLN A 162 -11.02 -0.39 19.78
C GLN A 162 -10.76 -1.37 20.93
N TYR A 163 -10.79 -2.67 20.67
CA TYR A 163 -10.59 -3.68 21.69
C TYR A 163 -9.44 -4.60 21.30
N GLU A 164 -8.36 -4.55 22.07
CA GLU A 164 -7.18 -5.42 21.92
C GLU A 164 -6.68 -5.54 20.47
N SER A 165 -6.64 -4.44 19.74
CA SER A 165 -6.13 -4.39 18.36
C SER A 165 -5.04 -3.33 18.20
N THR A 166 -4.26 -3.42 17.12
CA THR A 166 -3.33 -2.35 16.75
C THR A 166 -4.10 -1.18 16.13
N ASP A 167 -3.48 -0.01 16.10
CA ASP A 167 -4.07 1.17 15.45
C ASP A 167 -4.23 0.99 13.95
N TRP A 168 -3.29 0.26 13.32
CA TRP A 168 -3.37 -0.07 11.91
C TRP A 168 -4.53 -1.02 11.60
N ASP A 169 -4.66 -2.12 12.34
CA ASP A 169 -5.72 -3.11 12.08
C ASP A 169 -7.10 -2.50 12.34
N PHE A 170 -7.24 -1.73 13.42
CA PHE A 170 -8.49 -1.05 13.73
C PHE A 170 -8.88 -0.04 12.64
N LEU A 171 -7.91 0.75 12.16
CA LEU A 171 -8.15 1.70 11.07
C LEU A 171 -8.62 1.00 9.79
N LEU A 172 -7.99 -0.14 9.41
CA LEU A 172 -8.43 -0.92 8.25
C LEU A 172 -9.88 -1.40 8.43
N CYS A 173 -10.24 -1.92 9.60
CA CYS A 173 -11.61 -2.34 9.87
C CYS A 173 -12.62 -1.19 9.79
N ARG A 174 -12.26 0.02 10.24
CA ARG A 174 -13.14 1.20 10.14
C ARG A 174 -13.30 1.66 8.69
N ALA A 175 -12.22 1.65 7.90
CA ALA A 175 -12.27 1.98 6.48
C ALA A 175 -13.16 0.98 5.72
N GLU A 176 -12.96 -0.32 5.96
CA GLU A 176 -13.76 -1.40 5.35
C GLU A 176 -15.25 -1.29 5.70
N ALA A 177 -15.59 -1.02 6.96
CA ALA A 177 -16.97 -0.79 7.40
C ALA A 177 -17.65 0.40 6.68
N ASN A 178 -16.88 1.32 6.11
CA ASN A 178 -17.37 2.47 5.34
C ASN A 178 -17.22 2.27 3.81
N GLY A 179 -16.84 1.08 3.34
CA GLY A 179 -16.59 0.82 1.91
C GLY A 179 -15.42 1.61 1.35
N MET A 180 -14.43 1.94 2.18
CA MET A 180 -13.26 2.73 1.82
C MET A 180 -11.99 1.88 1.78
N VAL A 181 -11.02 2.33 0.99
CA VAL A 181 -9.67 1.77 0.93
C VAL A 181 -8.67 2.73 1.57
N VAL A 182 -7.59 2.17 2.09
CA VAL A 182 -6.48 2.91 2.70
C VAL A 182 -5.28 2.88 1.76
N ALA A 183 -4.81 4.05 1.35
CA ALA A 183 -3.58 4.21 0.58
C ALA A 183 -2.56 5.00 1.40
N VAL A 184 -1.34 4.50 1.47
CA VAL A 184 -0.25 5.19 2.20
C VAL A 184 0.81 5.59 1.20
N ALA A 185 1.19 6.85 1.22
CA ALA A 185 2.26 7.39 0.38
C ALA A 185 3.11 8.33 1.24
N ASP A 186 4.40 8.01 1.40
CA ASP A 186 5.32 8.71 2.28
C ASP A 186 4.76 8.87 3.72
N ASP A 187 4.57 10.11 4.17
CA ASP A 187 4.02 10.50 5.47
C ASP A 187 2.51 10.78 5.43
N SER A 188 1.83 10.44 4.33
CA SER A 188 0.39 10.67 4.15
C SER A 188 -0.38 9.36 4.12
N VAL A 189 -1.47 9.32 4.88
CA VAL A 189 -2.46 8.24 4.87
C VAL A 189 -3.76 8.79 4.29
N LYS A 190 -4.18 8.21 3.17
CA LYS A 190 -5.43 8.53 2.49
C LYS A 190 -6.46 7.42 2.75
N VAL A 191 -7.67 7.82 3.12
CA VAL A 191 -8.81 6.89 3.29
C VAL A 191 -9.99 7.42 2.49
N ALA A 192 -10.40 6.70 1.45
CA ALA A 192 -11.48 7.13 0.57
C ALA A 192 -12.16 5.94 -0.12
N PRO A 193 -13.39 6.11 -0.63
CA PRO A 193 -14.00 5.12 -1.52
C PRO A 193 -13.12 4.88 -2.76
N PRO A 194 -13.08 3.65 -3.31
CA PRO A 194 -12.45 3.39 -4.61
C PRO A 194 -13.06 4.29 -5.69
N ASP A 195 -12.20 4.97 -6.47
CA ASP A 195 -12.62 5.81 -7.60
C ASP A 195 -12.04 5.25 -8.91
N THR A 196 -12.94 4.73 -9.75
CA THR A 196 -12.61 4.18 -11.07
C THR A 196 -13.06 5.10 -12.21
N SER A 197 -13.57 6.30 -11.90
CA SER A 197 -14.12 7.25 -12.88
C SER A 197 -13.06 8.17 -13.50
N ALA A 198 -11.86 8.19 -12.92
CA ALA A 198 -10.76 9.03 -13.39
C ALA A 198 -10.31 8.65 -14.82
N SER A 199 -9.90 9.65 -15.59
CA SER A 199 -9.30 9.40 -16.91
C SER A 199 -7.99 8.62 -16.75
N PRO A 200 -7.72 7.61 -17.61
CA PRO A 200 -6.49 6.84 -17.54
C PRO A 200 -5.26 7.75 -17.68
N ALA A 201 -4.32 7.64 -16.75
CA ALA A 201 -3.06 8.39 -16.81
C ALA A 201 -2.13 7.86 -17.92
N VAL A 202 -2.19 6.56 -18.20
CA VAL A 202 -1.36 5.87 -19.21
C VAL A 202 -2.20 4.79 -19.89
N THR A 203 -2.04 4.66 -21.21
CA THR A 203 -2.60 3.54 -21.98
C THR A 203 -1.48 2.56 -22.32
N VAL A 204 -1.66 1.29 -21.96
CA VAL A 204 -0.77 0.19 -22.33
C VAL A 204 -1.41 -0.67 -23.41
N ARG A 205 -0.60 -1.23 -24.32
CA ARG A 205 -1.07 -1.96 -25.50
C ARG A 205 -0.28 -3.25 -25.72
N PHE A 206 -1.00 -4.36 -25.86
CA PHE A 206 -0.41 -5.63 -26.25
C PHE A 206 0.17 -5.58 -27.67
N GLY A 207 1.39 -6.07 -27.83
CA GLY A 207 2.16 -5.96 -29.07
C GLY A 207 2.89 -4.64 -29.28
N ALA A 208 2.85 -3.71 -28.32
CA ALA A 208 3.62 -2.47 -28.37
C ALA A 208 4.32 -2.15 -27.04
N THR A 209 3.56 -2.00 -25.94
CA THR A 209 4.09 -1.51 -24.65
C THR A 209 3.94 -2.49 -23.49
N VAL A 210 3.03 -3.48 -23.59
CA VAL A 210 2.93 -4.57 -22.62
C VAL A 210 4.01 -5.61 -22.90
N LEU A 211 4.78 -5.96 -21.88
CA LEU A 211 5.76 -7.07 -21.95
C LEU A 211 5.10 -8.40 -21.57
N GLU A 212 4.46 -8.42 -20.40
CA GLU A 212 3.78 -9.59 -19.83
C GLU A 212 2.48 -9.12 -19.17
N LEU A 213 1.41 -9.91 -19.26
CA LEU A 213 0.10 -9.63 -18.67
C LEU A 213 -0.58 -10.94 -18.30
N ASP A 214 -0.86 -11.10 -17.02
CA ASP A 214 -1.81 -12.09 -16.51
C ASP A 214 -3.08 -11.34 -16.10
N ALA A 215 -4.21 -11.68 -16.73
CA ALA A 215 -5.53 -11.11 -16.43
C ALA A 215 -6.51 -12.24 -16.15
N GLU A 216 -7.22 -12.17 -15.03
CA GLU A 216 -8.15 -13.19 -14.56
C GLU A 216 -9.54 -12.58 -14.33
N MET A 217 -10.57 -13.37 -14.63
CA MET A 217 -11.96 -13.09 -14.29
C MET A 217 -12.45 -14.25 -13.43
N ASP A 218 -12.96 -13.96 -12.23
CA ASP A 218 -13.38 -14.96 -11.26
C ASP A 218 -14.81 -14.72 -10.78
N ALA A 219 -15.69 -15.67 -11.05
CA ALA A 219 -17.11 -15.61 -10.67
C ALA A 219 -17.36 -16.07 -9.21
N ARG A 220 -16.35 -16.62 -8.51
CA ARG A 220 -16.55 -17.24 -7.19
C ARG A 220 -16.98 -16.31 -6.07
N VAL A 221 -16.71 -15.02 -6.22
CA VAL A 221 -16.98 -13.98 -5.23
C VAL A 221 -17.85 -12.85 -5.81
N GLN A 222 -18.45 -13.07 -6.97
CA GLN A 222 -19.36 -12.12 -7.59
C GLN A 222 -20.76 -12.31 -7.01
N GLU A 223 -21.28 -11.29 -6.36
CA GLU A 223 -22.64 -11.27 -5.84
C GLU A 223 -23.53 -10.40 -6.74
N SER A 224 -24.84 -10.67 -6.77
CA SER A 224 -25.84 -9.82 -7.45
C SER A 224 -26.20 -8.58 -6.62
N GLY A 225 -26.05 -8.72 -5.31
CA GLY A 225 -26.29 -7.71 -4.30
C GLY A 225 -26.07 -8.30 -2.92
N VAL A 226 -26.13 -7.46 -1.89
CA VAL A 226 -25.95 -7.87 -0.50
C VAL A 226 -27.14 -7.37 0.31
N LYS A 227 -27.73 -8.28 1.10
CA LYS A 227 -28.77 -7.95 2.08
C LYS A 227 -28.21 -8.08 3.49
N ALA A 228 -28.18 -6.97 4.21
CA ALA A 228 -27.81 -6.92 5.62
C ALA A 228 -29.08 -6.82 6.48
N THR A 229 -29.12 -7.57 7.58
CA THR A 229 -30.21 -7.51 8.56
C THR A 229 -29.67 -7.19 9.94
N SER A 230 -30.41 -6.39 10.69
CA SER A 230 -30.07 -6.02 12.07
C SER A 230 -31.32 -6.00 12.95
N TRP A 231 -31.15 -6.14 14.25
CA TRP A 231 -32.25 -6.08 15.21
C TRP A 231 -32.38 -4.68 15.80
N ASN A 232 -33.56 -4.09 15.70
CA ASN A 232 -33.90 -2.85 16.40
C ASN A 232 -34.60 -3.19 17.73
N PRO A 233 -33.95 -2.97 18.88
CA PRO A 233 -34.52 -3.31 20.19
C PRO A 233 -35.66 -2.38 20.63
N ALA A 234 -35.73 -1.14 20.12
CA ALA A 234 -36.79 -0.20 20.46
C ALA A 234 -38.13 -0.64 19.86
N ASP A 235 -38.09 -1.07 18.60
CA ASP A 235 -39.28 -1.51 17.86
C ASP A 235 -39.52 -3.03 17.92
N GLN A 236 -38.57 -3.78 18.50
CA GLN A 236 -38.56 -5.25 18.55
C GLN A 236 -38.76 -5.88 17.16
N ALA A 237 -38.07 -5.35 16.17
CA ALA A 237 -38.23 -5.72 14.76
C ALA A 237 -36.88 -5.84 14.05
N LEU A 238 -36.87 -6.60 12.94
CA LEU A 238 -35.74 -6.64 12.02
C LEU A 238 -35.74 -5.38 11.15
N VAL A 239 -34.56 -4.83 10.96
CA VAL A 239 -34.27 -3.76 9.99
C VAL A 239 -33.39 -4.37 8.91
N GLU A 240 -33.80 -4.19 7.67
CA GLU A 240 -33.10 -4.72 6.50
C GLU A 240 -32.54 -3.57 5.67
N SER A 241 -31.35 -3.77 5.11
CA SER A 241 -30.73 -2.88 4.14
C SER A 241 -30.22 -3.73 2.98
N GLU A 242 -30.43 -3.24 1.76
CA GLU A 242 -30.03 -3.94 0.54
C GLU A 242 -29.06 -3.04 -0.25
N ALA A 243 -28.06 -3.65 -0.85
CA ALA A 243 -27.11 -3.02 -1.76
C ALA A 243 -27.07 -3.81 -3.06
N SER A 244 -27.03 -3.13 -4.19
CA SER A 244 -26.85 -3.73 -5.51
C SER A 244 -25.40 -3.59 -5.97
N GLU A 245 -25.00 -4.45 -6.91
CA GLU A 245 -23.70 -4.32 -7.56
C GLU A 245 -23.53 -2.92 -8.21
N PRO A 246 -22.35 -2.27 -8.05
CA PRO A 246 -22.07 -1.02 -8.73
C PRO A 246 -22.00 -1.21 -10.25
N SER A 247 -22.36 -0.17 -11.01
CA SER A 247 -22.24 -0.20 -12.46
C SER A 247 -20.77 -0.21 -12.88
N THR A 248 -20.21 -1.39 -13.15
CA THR A 248 -18.81 -1.52 -13.63
C THR A 248 -18.72 -1.21 -15.12
N THR A 249 -17.54 -0.75 -15.58
CA THR A 249 -17.36 -0.26 -16.96
C THR A 249 -16.35 -1.06 -17.80
N GLY A 250 -16.02 -2.30 -17.43
CA GLY A 250 -14.81 -2.95 -17.99
C GLY A 250 -14.81 -4.46 -18.25
N ASN A 251 -15.84 -5.24 -17.89
CA ASN A 251 -15.77 -6.72 -17.91
C ASN A 251 -15.91 -7.36 -19.30
N GLY A 252 -15.60 -6.61 -20.37
CA GLY A 252 -15.73 -7.08 -21.74
C GLY A 252 -17.18 -7.35 -22.11
N ASN A 253 -17.48 -8.58 -22.51
CA ASN A 253 -18.79 -8.99 -23.02
C ASN A 253 -19.64 -9.79 -22.01
N ILE A 254 -19.21 -9.90 -20.75
CA ILE A 254 -19.90 -10.66 -19.70
C ILE A 254 -20.44 -9.66 -18.67
N SER A 255 -21.74 -9.75 -18.34
CA SER A 255 -22.35 -8.89 -17.33
C SER A 255 -22.04 -9.40 -15.91
N THR A 256 -22.19 -8.52 -14.92
CA THR A 256 -22.07 -8.88 -13.50
C THR A 256 -23.12 -9.93 -13.09
N ASP A 257 -24.34 -9.83 -13.65
CA ASP A 257 -25.42 -10.78 -13.39
C ASP A 257 -25.12 -12.16 -13.98
N ASP A 258 -24.54 -12.22 -15.18
CA ASP A 258 -24.10 -13.49 -15.79
C ASP A 258 -23.05 -14.18 -14.91
N LEU A 259 -22.13 -13.41 -14.32
CA LEU A 259 -21.09 -13.92 -13.43
C LEU A 259 -21.67 -14.42 -12.09
N ALA A 260 -22.54 -13.64 -11.44
CA ALA A 260 -23.21 -14.05 -10.20
C ALA A 260 -24.01 -15.36 -10.39
N GLY A 261 -24.63 -15.52 -11.57
CA GLY A 261 -25.40 -16.72 -11.92
C GLY A 261 -24.58 -18.00 -12.11
N VAL A 262 -23.25 -17.94 -12.28
CA VAL A 262 -22.41 -19.11 -12.62
C VAL A 262 -22.44 -20.18 -11.50
N LEU A 263 -22.35 -19.75 -10.24
CA LEU A 263 -22.35 -20.65 -9.09
C LEU A 263 -23.71 -20.77 -8.40
N GLY A 264 -24.72 -20.05 -8.89
CA GLY A 264 -26.08 -20.07 -8.34
C GLY A 264 -26.21 -19.34 -7.01
N GLY A 265 -25.45 -18.25 -6.81
CA GLY A 265 -25.66 -17.34 -5.67
C GLY A 265 -26.97 -16.58 -5.84
N GLU A 266 -27.89 -16.73 -4.89
CA GLU A 266 -29.07 -15.86 -4.71
C GLU A 266 -28.72 -14.63 -3.89
#